data_AF-A0A940C8A1-F1
#
_entry.id   AF-A0A940C8A1-F1
#
_cell.length_a   1.000
_cell.length_b   1.000
_cell.length_c   1.000
_cell.angle_alpha   90.00
_cell.angle_beta   90.00
_cell.angle_gamma   90.00
#
_symmetry.space_group_name_H-M   'P 1'
#
loop_
_entity.id
_entity.type
_entity.pdbx_description
1 polymer ?
#
loop_
_entity_poly.entity_id
_entity_poly.type
_entity_poly.pdbx_seq_one_letter_code
_entity_poly.pdbx_strand_id
1 'polypeptide(L)'
;MQIVLVFAIIALLFAAGYIISNAVLSQKPDSVIEITIDGDKAGEQLEDIALSVRIVADKYFKNSSVFVRGGRSELSEAVCKVYGMTKI
;
A
#
# COMPACT_ATOMS: atom_id res chain seq x y z
N MET A 1 -30.89 39.74 15.04
CA MET A 1 -29.77 39.62 14.07
C MET A 1 -28.65 38.68 14.55
N GLN A 2 -28.17 38.78 15.79
CA GLN A 2 -27.09 37.91 16.32
C GLN A 2 -27.43 36.40 16.35
N ILE A 3 -28.66 36.02 16.70
CA ILE A 3 -29.06 34.60 16.82
C ILE A 3 -28.97 33.88 15.45
N VAL A 4 -29.40 34.55 14.38
CA VAL A 4 -29.32 34.01 13.00
C VAL A 4 -27.87 33.83 12.56
N LEU A 5 -26.98 34.76 12.95
CA LEU A 5 -25.55 34.68 12.67
C LEU A 5 -24.90 33.48 13.38
N VAL A 6 -25.28 33.21 14.62
CA VAL A 6 -24.78 32.05 15.39
C VAL A 6 -25.20 30.74 14.73
N PHE A 7 -26.45 30.61 14.31
CA PHE A 7 -26.91 29.41 13.60
C PHE A 7 -26.22 29.22 12.25
N ALA A 8 -25.94 30.30 11.52
CA ALA A 8 -25.20 30.23 10.26
C ALA A 8 -23.75 29.75 10.46
N ILE A 9 -23.08 30.22 11.51
CA ILE A 9 -21.72 29.79 11.86
C ILE A 9 -21.70 28.30 12.24
N ILE A 10 -22.66 27.85 13.05
CA ILE A 10 -22.77 26.45 13.44
C ILE A 10 -22.98 25.56 12.20
N ALA A 11 -23.89 25.94 11.30
CA ALA A 11 -24.13 25.19 10.07
C ALA A 11 -22.88 25.09 9.18
N LEU A 12 -22.11 26.17 9.07
CA LEU A 12 -20.83 26.19 8.34
C LEU A 12 -19.79 25.25 8.95
N LEU A 13 -19.71 25.18 10.28
CA LEU A 13 -18.78 24.27 10.98
C LEU A 13 -19.16 22.80 10.76
N PHE A 14 -20.45 22.46 10.78
CA PHE A 14 -20.92 21.10 10.46
C PHE A 14 -20.67 20.72 9.00
N ALA A 15 -20.89 21.64 8.06
CA ALA A 15 -20.60 21.41 6.65
C ALA A 15 -19.11 21.19 6.40
N ALA A 16 -18.24 22.00 7.01
CA ALA A 16 -16.80 21.83 6.93
C ALA A 16 -16.35 20.49 7.54
N GLY A 17 -16.89 20.13 8.71
CA GLY A 17 -16.63 18.84 9.35
C GLY A 17 -17.05 17.66 8.46
N TYR A 18 -18.24 17.73 7.85
CA TYR A 18 -18.74 16.70 6.96
C TYR A 18 -17.88 16.54 5.69
N ILE A 19 -17.45 17.64 5.08
CA ILE A 19 -16.57 17.62 3.89
C ILE A 19 -15.20 17.02 4.24
N ILE A 20 -14.62 17.38 5.39
CA ILE A 20 -13.34 16.83 5.85
C ILE A 20 -13.48 15.34 6.17
N SER A 21 -14.54 14.93 6.86
CA SER A 21 -14.82 13.52 7.15
C SER A 21 -14.98 12.71 5.87
N ASN A 22 -15.72 13.21 4.88
CA ASN A 22 -15.86 12.53 3.58
C ASN A 22 -14.54 12.49 2.81
N ALA A 23 -13.71 13.55 2.87
CA ALA A 23 -12.39 13.53 2.22
C ALA A 23 -11.44 12.51 2.87
N VAL A 24 -11.48 12.38 4.19
CA VAL A 24 -10.70 11.38 4.95
C VAL A 24 -11.22 9.96 4.71
N LEU A 25 -12.55 9.77 4.66
CA LEU A 25 -13.17 8.47 4.37
C LEU A 25 -13.07 8.08 2.87
N SER A 26 -12.93 9.05 1.97
CA SER A 26 -12.80 8.82 0.52
C SER A 26 -11.37 8.56 0.07
N GLN A 27 -10.38 8.58 0.99
CA GLN A 27 -9.12 7.88 0.74
C GLN A 27 -9.43 6.38 0.64
N LYS A 28 -9.67 5.91 -0.59
CA LYS A 28 -9.90 4.51 -0.91
C LYS A 28 -8.84 3.65 -0.21
N PRO A 29 -9.22 2.82 0.79
CA PRO A 29 -8.25 1.94 1.46
C PRO A 29 -7.79 0.77 0.59
N ASP A 30 -8.40 0.57 -0.58
CA ASP A 30 -8.36 -0.71 -1.30
C ASP A 30 -7.62 -0.66 -2.65
N SER A 31 -6.68 0.27 -2.84
CA SER A 31 -5.72 0.08 -3.93
C SER A 31 -4.79 -1.08 -3.56
N VAL A 32 -5.08 -2.26 -4.09
CA VAL A 32 -4.18 -3.42 -4.03
C VAL A 32 -2.95 -3.08 -4.85
N ILE A 33 -1.77 -3.18 -4.24
CA ILE A 33 -0.49 -2.89 -4.89
C ILE A 33 0.22 -4.20 -5.17
N GLU A 34 0.41 -4.49 -6.45
CA GLU A 34 1.19 -5.64 -6.87
C GLU A 34 2.63 -5.21 -7.16
N ILE A 35 3.59 -5.91 -6.56
CA ILE A 35 5.02 -5.66 -6.76
C ILE A 35 5.62 -6.92 -7.34
N THR A 36 6.20 -6.83 -8.54
CA THR A 36 6.83 -7.98 -9.20
C THR A 36 8.34 -7.77 -9.29
N ILE A 37 9.09 -8.75 -8.80
CA ILE A 37 10.54 -8.84 -8.92
C ILE A 37 10.85 -9.76 -10.10
N ASP A 38 11.62 -9.25 -11.06
CA ASP A 38 12.14 -10.03 -12.18
C ASP A 38 13.41 -10.77 -11.71
N GLY A 39 13.25 -12.06 -11.39
CA GLY A 39 14.29 -12.94 -10.88
C GLY A 39 15.40 -13.22 -11.89
N ASP A 40 15.10 -13.18 -13.20
CA ASP A 40 16.11 -13.35 -14.24
C ASP A 40 17.03 -12.15 -14.31
N LYS A 41 16.48 -10.94 -14.12
CA LYS A 41 17.29 -9.70 -14.01
C LYS A 41 18.00 -9.56 -12.68
N ALA A 42 17.39 -10.02 -11.59
CA ALA A 42 17.98 -9.94 -10.26
C ALA A 42 19.19 -10.87 -10.10
N GLY A 43 19.17 -12.04 -10.76
CA GLY A 43 20.27 -13.00 -10.73
C GLY A 43 20.60 -13.43 -9.29
N GLU A 44 21.85 -13.26 -8.88
CA GLU A 44 22.34 -13.64 -7.55
C GLU A 44 21.91 -12.65 -6.45
N GLN A 45 21.48 -11.43 -6.81
CA GLN A 45 21.02 -10.40 -5.87
C GLN A 45 19.52 -10.52 -5.54
N LEU A 46 18.86 -11.60 -6.00
CA LEU A 46 17.42 -11.80 -5.82
C LEU A 46 17.00 -11.75 -4.35
N GLU A 47 17.80 -12.31 -3.45
CA GLU A 47 17.51 -12.33 -2.02
C GLU A 47 17.51 -10.92 -1.41
N ASP A 48 18.55 -10.13 -1.66
CA ASP A 48 18.68 -8.75 -1.16
C ASP A 48 17.58 -7.83 -1.68
N ILE A 49 17.23 -7.99 -2.97
CA ILE A 49 16.14 -7.25 -3.60
C ILE A 49 14.80 -7.65 -2.98
N ALA A 50 14.54 -8.95 -2.81
CA ALA A 50 13.32 -9.44 -2.19
C ALA A 50 13.15 -8.94 -0.75
N LEU A 51 14.20 -9.00 0.07
CA LEU A 51 14.18 -8.46 1.42
C LEU A 51 13.85 -6.96 1.42
N SER A 52 14.53 -6.19 0.58
CA SER A 52 14.33 -4.74 0.46
C SER A 52 12.91 -4.40 0.03
N VAL A 53 12.39 -5.09 -0.98
CA VAL A 53 11.02 -4.93 -1.47
C VAL A 53 10.03 -5.28 -0.37
N ARG A 54 10.24 -6.36 0.38
CA ARG A 54 9.35 -6.77 1.48
C ARG A 54 9.27 -5.70 2.56
N ILE A 55 10.42 -5.17 2.99
CA ILE A 55 10.48 -4.12 4.03
C ILE A 55 9.71 -2.87 3.58
N VAL A 56 9.89 -2.46 2.32
CA VAL A 56 9.19 -1.29 1.76
C VAL A 56 7.69 -1.56 1.65
N ALA A 57 7.31 -2.75 1.16
CA ALA A 57 5.93 -3.19 1.01
C ALA A 57 5.19 -3.18 2.35
N ASP A 58 5.76 -3.78 3.39
CA ASP A 58 5.14 -3.83 4.72
C ASP A 58 5.03 -2.44 5.35
N LYS A 59 6.00 -1.54 5.09
CA LYS A 59 6.03 -0.20 5.68
C LYS A 59 5.04 0.76 5.03
N TYR A 60 4.90 0.72 3.70
CA TYR A 60 4.17 1.74 2.95
C TYR A 60 2.89 1.22 2.28
N PHE A 61 2.77 -0.10 2.06
CA PHE A 61 1.72 -0.70 1.26
C PHE A 61 1.07 -1.88 2.00
N LYS A 62 0.24 -1.58 3.01
CA LYS A 62 -0.43 -2.60 3.85
C LYS A 62 -1.26 -3.63 3.07
N ASN A 63 -1.77 -3.27 1.89
CA ASN A 63 -2.55 -4.14 1.01
C ASN A 63 -1.72 -4.53 -0.24
N SER A 64 -0.45 -4.88 -0.06
CA SER A 64 0.43 -5.28 -1.16
C SER A 64 0.62 -6.79 -1.26
N SER A 65 0.78 -7.26 -2.50
CA SER A 65 1.21 -8.62 -2.82
C SER A 65 2.53 -8.55 -3.56
N VAL A 66 3.53 -9.29 -3.09
CA VAL A 66 4.85 -9.34 -3.71
C VAL A 66 5.02 -10.65 -4.45
N PHE A 67 5.46 -10.55 -5.70
CA PHE A 67 5.65 -11.67 -6.61
C PHE A 67 7.09 -11.74 -7.10
N VAL A 68 7.59 -12.95 -7.35
CA VAL A 68 8.86 -13.19 -8.04
C VAL A 68 8.57 -13.92 -9.33
N ARG A 69 9.03 -13.34 -10.45
CA ARG A 69 8.89 -13.92 -11.78
C ARG A 69 10.25 -14.36 -12.31
N GLY A 70 10.37 -15.61 -12.74
CA GLY A 70 11.63 -16.15 -13.27
C GLY A 70 12.73 -16.36 -12.22
N GLY A 71 13.98 -16.37 -12.65
CA GLY A 71 15.16 -16.68 -11.85
C GLY A 71 15.43 -18.18 -11.72
N ARG A 72 16.59 -18.54 -11.14
CA ARG A 72 16.91 -19.94 -10.86
C ARG A 72 15.82 -20.54 -9.95
N SER A 73 15.25 -21.68 -10.33
CA SER A 73 14.02 -22.19 -9.69
C SER A 73 14.18 -22.38 -8.19
N GLU A 74 15.30 -22.95 -7.76
CA GLU A 74 15.61 -23.21 -6.34
C GLU A 74 15.76 -21.92 -5.54
N LEU A 75 16.50 -20.92 -6.07
CA LEU A 75 16.72 -19.64 -5.40
C LEU A 75 15.41 -18.85 -5.29
N SER A 76 14.67 -18.73 -6.40
CA SER A 76 13.39 -18.01 -6.44
C SER A 76 12.35 -18.63 -5.52
N GLU A 77 12.26 -19.96 -5.44
CA GLU A 77 11.36 -20.66 -4.52
C GLU A 77 11.77 -20.49 -3.07
N ALA A 78 13.06 -20.58 -2.75
CA ALA A 78 13.57 -20.36 -1.41
C ALA A 78 13.26 -18.94 -0.92
N VAL A 79 13.57 -17.93 -1.74
CA VAL A 79 13.29 -16.52 -1.44
C VAL A 79 11.78 -16.28 -1.24
N CYS A 80 10.93 -16.84 -2.12
CA CYS A 80 9.48 -16.72 -1.96
C CYS A 80 8.98 -17.32 -0.65
N LYS A 81 9.51 -18.50 -0.28
CA LYS A 81 9.15 -19.18 0.96
C LYS A 81 9.60 -18.42 2.20
N VAL A 82 10.80 -17.84 2.19
CA VAL A 82 11.38 -17.11 3.32
C VAL A 82 10.63 -15.79 3.58
N TYR A 83 10.31 -15.03 2.54
CA TYR A 83 9.71 -13.69 2.68
C TYR A 83 8.19 -13.65 2.46
N GLY A 84 7.53 -14.81 2.35
CA GLY A 84 6.09 -14.90 2.14
C GLY A 84 5.64 -14.23 0.84
N MET A 85 6.36 -14.50 -0.24
CA MET A 85 6.06 -14.01 -1.60
C MET A 85 5.52 -15.14 -2.46
N THR A 86 4.90 -14.79 -3.58
CA THR A 86 4.36 -15.78 -4.53
C THR A 86 5.22 -15.82 -5.79
N LYS A 87 5.61 -17.02 -6.22
CA LYS A 87 6.29 -17.22 -7.50
C LYS A 87 5.25 -17.28 -8.63
N ILE A 88 5.47 -16.54 -9.71
CA ILE A 88 4.59 -16.48 -10.90
C ILE A 88 5.36 -16.65 -12.21
#